data_AF-A0A0K0EF11-F1
#
_entry.id   AF-A0A0K0EF11-F1
#
_cell.length_a   1.000
_cell.length_b   1.000
_cell.length_c   1.000
_cell.angle_alpha   90.00
_cell.angle_beta   90.00
_cell.angle_gamma   90.00
#
_symmetry.space_group_name_H-M   'P 1'
#
loop_
_entity.id
_entity.type
_entity.pdbx_description
1 polymer ?
#
loop_
_entity_poly.entity_id
_entity_poly.type
_entity_poly.pdbx_seq_one_letter_code
_entity_poly.pdbx_strand_id
1 'polypeptide(L)'
;MNSSGICLGDDEERCIKKFVSLETRIRTSPKYHLMACLIQKNMSTLLQAIICLLYNEVLFLKNNRNLIHESSNIRLCRKFNEFNSPFKAIQFYNKTISKDVWKYIAITRNPIDRFISNFIDRCIRKPTKGIKSCNGCHFNMTCFIISEYNYMLKESNSLVLRREFEDMHFFPQNWRCSFRKMISNYTIIKYQNKNNKNIEEVISSLNNIFHQQKVPNSTLEFIKSQLLSSRTMHTTVDTKARTFFEDRLLNSPFLMEYIVRMYYYDFKLFNYTIPEINF
;
A
#
# COMPACT_ATOMS: atom_id res chain seq x y z
N MET A 1 29.43 -10.71 -0.23
CA MET A 1 29.18 -9.77 -1.36
C MET A 1 28.38 -8.60 -0.82
N ASN A 2 28.84 -7.35 -0.98
CA ASN A 2 28.05 -6.17 -0.59
C ASN A 2 26.75 -6.11 -1.41
N SER A 3 25.65 -5.65 -0.81
CA SER A 3 24.35 -5.46 -1.49
C SER A 3 24.40 -4.45 -2.65
N SER A 4 25.54 -3.78 -2.84
CA SER A 4 25.80 -2.78 -3.88
C SER A 4 25.71 -3.31 -5.31
N GLY A 5 25.69 -4.62 -5.55
CA GLY A 5 25.58 -5.22 -6.88
C GLY A 5 24.22 -5.78 -7.26
N ILE A 6 23.26 -5.86 -6.32
CA ILE A 6 21.97 -6.51 -6.57
C ILE A 6 21.10 -5.65 -7.51
N CYS A 7 20.52 -6.27 -8.53
CA CYS A 7 19.71 -5.63 -9.58
C CYS A 7 20.44 -4.57 -10.41
N LEU A 8 21.76 -4.70 -10.58
CA LEU A 8 22.58 -3.84 -11.45
C LEU A 8 23.30 -4.69 -12.51
N GLY A 9 23.52 -4.12 -13.68
CA GLY A 9 24.16 -4.81 -14.81
C GLY A 9 23.41 -6.09 -15.16
N ASP A 10 24.14 -7.19 -15.34
CA ASP A 10 23.58 -8.50 -15.69
C ASP A 10 22.65 -9.08 -14.60
N ASP A 11 22.73 -8.59 -13.36
CA ASP A 11 21.85 -9.03 -12.28
C ASP A 11 20.43 -8.40 -12.33
N GLU A 12 20.23 -7.39 -13.19
CA GLU A 12 18.92 -6.73 -13.37
C GLU A 12 17.83 -7.73 -13.82
N GLU A 13 18.17 -8.70 -14.65
CA GLU A 13 17.22 -9.71 -15.15
C GLU A 13 16.68 -10.63 -14.04
N ARG A 14 17.39 -10.72 -12.91
CA ARG A 14 16.99 -11.47 -11.72
C ARG A 14 16.17 -10.63 -10.74
N CYS A 15 15.70 -9.46 -11.17
CA CYS A 15 14.91 -8.58 -10.33
C CYS A 15 13.54 -8.30 -10.94
N ILE A 16 12.56 -8.14 -10.05
CA ILE A 16 11.18 -7.95 -10.47
C ILE A 16 11.05 -6.61 -11.18
N LYS A 17 10.57 -6.62 -12.44
CA LYS A 17 10.49 -5.42 -13.27
C LYS A 17 9.64 -4.33 -12.61
N LYS A 18 10.06 -3.07 -12.73
CA LYS A 18 9.24 -1.92 -12.29
C LYS A 18 8.04 -1.69 -13.23
N PHE A 19 7.03 -1.03 -12.68
CA PHE A 19 5.92 -0.45 -13.43
C PHE A 19 5.09 -1.43 -14.28
N VAL A 20 5.06 -2.70 -13.88
CA VAL A 20 4.12 -3.67 -14.44
C VAL A 20 2.70 -3.26 -14.03
N SER A 21 1.75 -3.35 -14.95
CA SER A 21 0.41 -2.80 -14.74
C SER A 21 -0.46 -3.73 -13.89
N LEU A 22 -0.65 -3.41 -12.61
CA LEU A 22 -1.56 -4.10 -11.69
C LEU A 22 -2.84 -3.29 -11.43
N GLU A 23 -3.88 -3.97 -10.91
CA GLU A 23 -5.13 -3.33 -10.50
C GLU A 23 -4.87 -2.08 -9.65
N THR A 24 -5.42 -0.94 -10.08
CA THR A 24 -5.30 0.34 -9.37
C THR A 24 -6.63 0.67 -8.70
N ARG A 25 -6.58 1.21 -7.47
CA ARG A 25 -7.76 1.61 -6.72
C ARG A 25 -7.63 3.08 -6.35
N ILE A 26 -8.44 3.93 -6.96
CA ILE A 26 -8.46 5.37 -6.73
C ILE A 26 -9.71 5.74 -5.95
N ARG A 27 -9.57 6.66 -5.00
CA ARG A 27 -10.67 7.36 -4.33
C ARG A 27 -10.54 8.85 -4.55
N THR A 28 -11.66 9.52 -4.81
CA THR A 28 -11.69 10.96 -5.04
C THR A 28 -12.51 11.69 -3.98
N SER A 29 -12.11 12.93 -3.69
CA SER A 29 -13.00 13.95 -3.15
C SER A 29 -12.95 15.15 -4.10
N PRO A 30 -13.96 15.32 -4.98
CA PRO A 30 -13.98 16.42 -5.94
C PRO A 30 -14.13 17.77 -5.25
N LYS A 31 -14.86 17.85 -4.12
CA LYS A 31 -15.03 19.07 -3.32
C LYS A 31 -13.68 19.69 -2.91
N TYR A 32 -12.69 18.86 -2.62
CA TYR A 32 -11.35 19.29 -2.19
C TYR A 32 -10.27 18.96 -3.22
N HIS A 33 -10.64 18.60 -4.46
CA HIS A 33 -9.71 18.22 -5.53
C HIS A 33 -8.67 17.16 -5.12
N LEU A 34 -9.05 16.20 -4.27
CA LEU A 34 -8.16 15.15 -3.77
C LEU A 34 -8.31 13.86 -4.56
N MET A 35 -7.19 13.24 -4.91
CA MET A 35 -7.15 11.91 -5.52
C MET A 35 -6.20 11.01 -4.74
N ALA A 36 -6.72 9.99 -4.08
CA ALA A 36 -5.93 9.02 -3.33
C ALA A 36 -5.81 7.70 -4.08
N CYS A 37 -4.58 7.22 -4.29
CA CYS A 37 -4.36 5.84 -4.69
C CYS A 37 -4.20 4.93 -3.46
N LEU A 38 -5.00 3.87 -3.43
CA LEU A 38 -5.00 2.88 -2.36
C LEU A 38 -4.08 1.72 -2.73
N ILE A 39 -2.93 1.64 -2.06
CA ILE A 39 -2.00 0.52 -2.15
C ILE A 39 -2.21 -0.39 -0.94
N GLN A 40 -2.50 -1.67 -1.18
CA GLN A 40 -2.81 -2.62 -0.12
C GLN A 40 -1.68 -2.65 0.91
N LYS A 41 -2.09 -2.61 2.19
CA LYS A 41 -1.24 -2.70 3.39
C LYS A 41 -0.35 -1.49 3.69
N ASN A 42 -0.68 -0.38 3.04
CA ASN A 42 -0.15 0.94 3.33
C ASN A 42 -1.25 1.85 3.90
N MET A 43 -1.95 1.41 4.95
CA MET A 43 -3.12 2.11 5.52
C MET A 43 -4.27 2.36 4.51
N SER A 44 -4.42 1.48 3.52
CA SER A 44 -5.39 1.67 2.42
C SER A 44 -6.86 1.74 2.85
N THR A 45 -7.27 0.98 3.87
CA THR A 45 -8.65 1.01 4.37
C THR A 45 -8.96 2.35 5.04
N LEU A 46 -7.98 2.86 5.77
CA LEU A 46 -8.07 4.14 6.46
C LEU A 46 -8.10 5.31 5.47
N LEU A 47 -7.16 5.31 4.50
CA LEU A 47 -7.14 6.33 3.45
C LEU A 47 -8.44 6.31 2.63
N GLN A 48 -9.02 5.13 2.39
CA GLN A 48 -10.34 5.02 1.77
C GLN A 48 -11.43 5.69 2.60
N ALA A 49 -11.47 5.44 3.91
CA ALA A 49 -12.46 6.00 4.82
C ALA A 49 -12.35 7.53 4.90
N ILE A 50 -11.13 8.05 5.01
CA ILE A 50 -10.85 9.50 5.03
C ILE A 50 -11.36 10.15 3.74
N ILE A 51 -11.03 9.60 2.57
CA ILE A 51 -11.47 10.20 1.31
C ILE A 51 -12.99 10.08 1.12
N CYS A 52 -13.63 9.04 1.68
CA CYS A 52 -15.09 8.94 1.71
C CYS A 52 -15.73 10.00 2.61
N LEU A 53 -15.18 10.25 3.80
CA LEU A 53 -15.58 11.37 4.66
C LEU A 53 -15.45 12.70 3.90
N LEU A 54 -14.31 12.93 3.25
CA LEU A 54 -14.06 14.16 2.48
C LEU A 54 -14.91 14.25 1.21
N TYR A 55 -15.44 13.14 0.70
CA TYR A 55 -16.36 13.14 -0.43
C TYR A 55 -17.76 13.64 -0.03
N ASN A 56 -18.28 13.15 1.10
CA ASN A 56 -19.57 13.59 1.63
C ASN A 56 -19.62 13.47 3.16
N GLU A 57 -19.16 14.52 3.84
CA GLU A 57 -19.04 14.57 5.30
C GLU A 57 -20.40 14.48 5.99
N VAL A 58 -21.42 15.17 5.47
CA VAL A 58 -22.78 15.14 6.01
C VAL A 58 -23.34 13.73 6.01
N LEU A 59 -23.22 13.01 4.89
CA LEU A 59 -23.69 11.63 4.79
C LEU A 59 -22.87 10.70 5.70
N PHE A 60 -21.55 10.89 5.78
CA PHE A 60 -20.67 10.09 6.61
C PHE A 60 -21.03 10.20 8.09
N LEU A 61 -21.20 11.42 8.59
CA LEU A 61 -21.55 11.68 9.99
C LEU A 61 -22.99 11.26 10.31
N LYS A 62 -23.96 11.53 9.41
CA LYS A 62 -25.37 11.11 9.60
C LYS A 62 -25.54 9.59 9.73
N ASN A 63 -24.66 8.81 9.10
CA ASN A 63 -24.68 7.35 9.20
C ASN A 63 -23.83 6.82 10.37
N ASN A 64 -23.42 7.67 11.31
CA ASN A 64 -22.60 7.31 12.48
C ASN A 64 -21.36 6.49 12.11
N ARG A 65 -20.72 6.82 10.98
CA ARG A 65 -19.59 6.08 10.46
C ARG A 65 -18.32 6.46 11.21
N ASN A 66 -17.42 5.48 11.36
CA ASN A 66 -16.14 5.62 12.02
C ASN A 66 -15.03 5.23 11.03
N LEU A 67 -13.96 6.03 10.98
CA LEU A 67 -12.85 5.83 10.04
C LEU A 67 -12.13 4.48 10.22
N ILE A 68 -12.17 3.92 11.43
CA ILE A 68 -11.50 2.66 11.81
C ILE A 68 -12.35 1.44 11.45
N HIS A 69 -13.68 1.58 11.50
CA HIS A 69 -14.64 0.49 11.24
C HIS A 69 -15.09 0.41 9.78
N GLU A 70 -14.79 1.44 8.98
CA GLU A 70 -14.92 1.38 7.52
C GLU A 70 -14.02 0.28 6.94
N SER A 71 -14.64 -0.68 6.27
CA SER A 71 -13.97 -1.85 5.69
C SER A 71 -14.42 -2.07 4.26
N SER A 72 -13.75 -2.95 3.51
CA SER A 72 -14.13 -3.27 2.13
C SER A 72 -15.57 -3.78 1.98
N ASN A 73 -16.13 -4.36 3.03
CA ASN A 73 -17.43 -5.05 3.02
C ASN A 73 -18.59 -4.11 3.35
N ILE A 74 -18.33 -3.04 4.08
CA ILE A 74 -19.33 -2.06 4.50
C ILE A 74 -18.79 -0.69 4.09
N ARG A 75 -18.85 -0.37 2.79
CA ARG A 75 -18.33 0.89 2.22
C ARG A 75 -19.45 1.86 1.90
N LEU A 76 -19.49 3.01 2.58
CA LEU A 76 -20.51 4.04 2.34
C LEU A 76 -20.39 4.63 0.92
N CYS A 77 -19.19 5.01 0.49
CA CYS A 77 -18.96 5.63 -0.82
C CYS A 77 -18.76 4.64 -1.97
N ARG A 78 -19.16 3.38 -1.81
CA ARG A 78 -18.96 2.33 -2.82
C ARG A 78 -19.58 2.75 -4.17
N LYS A 79 -18.84 2.60 -5.26
CA LYS A 79 -19.23 3.03 -6.62
C LYS A 79 -19.47 4.54 -6.83
N PHE A 80 -19.41 5.38 -5.80
CA PHE A 80 -19.64 6.83 -5.94
C PHE A 80 -18.35 7.60 -6.22
N ASN A 81 -17.28 7.31 -5.46
CA ASN A 81 -16.00 7.99 -5.59
C ASN A 81 -14.84 7.04 -5.93
N GLU A 82 -15.16 5.88 -6.54
CA GLU A 82 -14.22 4.80 -6.77
C GLU A 82 -13.87 4.67 -8.25
N PHE A 83 -12.58 4.75 -8.57
CA PHE A 83 -12.07 4.57 -9.93
C PHE A 83 -10.97 3.51 -9.96
N ASN A 84 -10.78 2.90 -11.13
CA ASN A 84 -9.69 1.95 -11.36
C ASN A 84 -8.49 2.54 -12.10
N SER A 85 -8.51 3.85 -12.35
CA SER A 85 -7.45 4.58 -13.02
C SER A 85 -7.55 6.08 -12.67
N PRO A 86 -6.43 6.76 -12.38
CA PRO A 86 -6.43 8.20 -12.18
C PRO A 86 -6.87 8.94 -13.45
N PHE A 87 -6.49 8.45 -14.64
CA PHE A 87 -6.92 9.05 -15.91
C PHE A 87 -8.44 9.05 -16.08
N LYS A 88 -9.10 7.94 -15.71
CA LYS A 88 -10.57 7.84 -15.77
C LYS A 88 -11.23 8.77 -14.76
N ALA A 89 -10.65 8.93 -13.58
CA ALA A 89 -11.14 9.87 -12.58
C ALA A 89 -11.06 11.33 -13.10
N ILE A 90 -9.92 11.73 -13.67
CA ILE A 90 -9.76 13.06 -14.29
C ILE A 90 -10.79 13.25 -15.41
N GLN A 91 -10.88 12.29 -16.33
CA GLN A 91 -11.82 12.35 -17.45
C GLN A 91 -13.27 12.50 -16.99
N PHE A 92 -13.65 11.84 -15.90
CA PHE A 92 -14.99 11.93 -15.34
C PHE A 92 -15.34 13.35 -14.84
N TYR A 93 -14.36 14.05 -14.24
CA TYR A 93 -14.56 15.39 -13.67
C TYR A 93 -14.10 16.55 -14.58
N ASN A 94 -13.50 16.28 -15.74
CA ASN A 94 -12.82 17.30 -16.55
C ASN A 94 -13.72 18.46 -17.02
N LYS A 95 -15.04 18.24 -17.11
CA LYS A 95 -16.02 19.27 -17.49
C LYS A 95 -16.22 20.32 -16.40
N THR A 96 -15.92 19.98 -15.15
CA THR A 96 -16.21 20.82 -13.98
C THR A 96 -14.95 21.19 -13.19
N ILE A 97 -13.90 20.37 -13.24
CA ILE A 97 -12.68 20.55 -12.47
C ILE A 97 -11.48 20.40 -13.42
N SER A 98 -10.62 21.42 -13.44
CA SER A 98 -9.37 21.36 -14.20
C SER A 98 -8.50 20.18 -13.75
N LYS A 99 -7.81 19.52 -14.69
CA LYS A 99 -6.91 18.41 -14.38
C LYS A 99 -5.73 18.82 -13.48
N ASP A 100 -5.35 20.10 -13.52
CA ASP A 100 -4.11 20.61 -12.90
C ASP A 100 -4.29 20.97 -11.42
N VAL A 101 -5.53 21.08 -10.94
CA VAL A 101 -5.82 21.41 -9.52
C VAL A 101 -5.84 20.18 -8.61
N TRP A 102 -5.84 18.98 -9.19
CA TRP A 102 -5.93 17.73 -8.42
C TRP A 102 -4.65 17.47 -7.64
N LYS A 103 -4.80 17.20 -6.34
CA LYS A 103 -3.71 16.75 -5.48
C LYS A 103 -3.75 15.23 -5.35
N TYR A 104 -2.73 14.57 -5.90
CA TYR A 104 -2.60 13.11 -5.89
C TYR A 104 -1.84 12.67 -4.64
N ILE A 105 -2.36 11.68 -3.92
CA ILE A 105 -1.80 11.16 -2.67
C ILE A 105 -1.66 9.65 -2.79
N ALA A 106 -0.52 9.12 -2.37
CA ALA A 106 -0.36 7.70 -2.14
C ALA A 106 0.46 7.47 -0.87
N ILE A 107 0.07 6.46 -0.08
CA ILE A 107 0.85 6.02 1.07
C ILE A 107 1.67 4.81 0.65
N THR A 108 2.96 4.85 0.91
CA THR A 108 3.89 3.72 0.70
C THR A 108 4.40 3.23 2.04
N ARG A 109 4.95 2.02 2.07
CA ARG A 109 5.52 1.41 3.27
C ARG A 109 6.86 0.79 2.93
N ASN A 110 7.76 0.73 3.91
CA ASN A 110 9.02 0.01 3.74
C ASN A 110 8.75 -1.43 3.25
N PRO A 111 9.41 -1.91 2.18
CA PRO A 111 9.09 -3.19 1.57
C PRO A 111 9.19 -4.39 2.53
N ILE A 112 10.18 -4.42 3.43
CA ILE A 112 10.39 -5.49 4.42
C ILE A 112 9.20 -5.54 5.37
N ASP A 113 8.88 -4.40 5.99
CA ASP A 113 7.76 -4.26 6.93
C ASP A 113 6.40 -4.60 6.27
N ARG A 114 6.21 -4.15 5.02
CA ARG A 114 5.01 -4.47 4.23
C ARG A 114 4.90 -5.97 3.97
N PHE A 115 6.00 -6.63 3.58
CA PHE A 115 6.05 -8.07 3.33
C PHE A 115 5.66 -8.86 4.59
N ILE A 116 6.31 -8.61 5.73
CA ILE A 116 5.99 -9.27 7.01
C ILE A 116 4.53 -9.05 7.40
N SER A 117 4.04 -7.82 7.27
CA SER A 117 2.65 -7.48 7.58
C SER A 117 1.65 -8.21 6.69
N ASN A 118 1.99 -8.46 5.43
CA ASN A 118 1.18 -9.25 4.51
C ASN A 118 1.24 -10.73 4.85
N PHE A 119 2.43 -11.29 5.08
CA PHE A 119 2.64 -12.69 5.40
C PHE A 119 1.84 -13.10 6.64
N ILE A 120 1.90 -12.30 7.70
CA ILE A 120 1.15 -12.56 8.93
C ILE A 120 -0.36 -12.47 8.70
N ASP A 121 -0.84 -11.47 7.96
CA ASP A 121 -2.29 -11.31 7.76
C ASP A 121 -2.87 -12.38 6.82
N ARG A 122 -2.16 -12.71 5.74
CA ARG A 122 -2.64 -13.59 4.67
C ARG A 122 -2.30 -15.07 4.92
N CYS A 123 -1.06 -15.36 5.32
CA CYS A 123 -0.61 -16.75 5.50
C CYS A 123 -0.93 -17.26 6.90
N ILE A 124 -0.76 -16.44 7.94
CA ILE A 124 -0.86 -16.91 9.33
C ILE A 124 -2.27 -16.73 9.91
N ARG A 125 -2.85 -15.52 9.83
CA ARG A 125 -4.13 -15.20 10.49
C ARG A 125 -5.35 -15.58 9.67
N LYS A 126 -5.29 -15.47 8.34
CA LYS A 126 -6.43 -15.70 7.45
C LYS A 126 -6.06 -16.62 6.27
N PRO A 127 -5.57 -17.84 6.53
CA PRO A 127 -5.29 -18.78 5.46
C PRO A 127 -6.60 -19.06 4.69
N THR A 128 -6.55 -18.97 3.37
CA THR A 128 -7.73 -19.20 2.53
C THR A 128 -8.07 -20.68 2.54
N LYS A 129 -9.26 -21.03 3.03
CA LYS A 129 -9.71 -22.43 3.10
C LYS A 129 -9.93 -22.98 1.68
N GLY A 130 -9.32 -24.13 1.37
CA GLY A 130 -9.55 -24.88 0.12
C GLY A 130 -8.72 -24.47 -1.10
N ILE A 131 -7.99 -23.35 -1.03
CA ILE A 131 -6.94 -22.98 -2.00
C ILE A 131 -5.58 -23.33 -1.37
N LYS A 132 -4.56 -23.60 -2.19
CA LYS A 132 -3.15 -23.72 -1.75
C LYS A 132 -2.67 -22.39 -1.16
N SER A 133 -3.15 -22.02 0.04
CA SER A 133 -2.88 -20.74 0.67
C SER A 133 -1.37 -20.48 0.73
N CYS A 134 -0.98 -19.25 0.38
CA CYS A 134 0.41 -18.83 0.30
C CYS A 134 1.26 -19.77 -0.56
N ASN A 135 0.83 -19.96 -1.81
CA ASN A 135 1.47 -20.78 -2.83
C ASN A 135 1.71 -22.24 -2.41
N GLY A 136 0.84 -22.77 -1.54
CA GLY A 136 0.96 -24.12 -0.99
C GLY A 136 2.05 -24.27 0.07
N CYS A 137 2.68 -23.17 0.51
CA CYS A 137 3.71 -23.17 1.53
C CYS A 137 3.15 -23.12 2.95
N HIS A 138 1.83 -22.93 3.11
CA HIS A 138 1.17 -22.77 4.41
C HIS A 138 1.85 -21.67 5.25
N PHE A 139 2.51 -22.03 6.35
CA PHE A 139 3.19 -21.09 7.25
C PHE A 139 4.71 -21.02 7.02
N ASN A 140 5.25 -21.74 6.04
CA ASN A 140 6.69 -21.75 5.75
C ASN A 140 7.09 -20.52 4.94
N MET A 141 7.69 -19.54 5.63
CA MET A 141 8.16 -18.29 5.01
C MET A 141 9.21 -18.49 3.93
N THR A 142 10.15 -19.44 4.10
CA THR A 142 11.22 -19.68 3.11
C THR A 142 10.63 -20.21 1.81
N CYS A 143 9.78 -21.23 1.89
CA CYS A 143 9.04 -21.75 0.74
C CYS A 143 8.25 -20.62 0.07
N PHE A 144 7.55 -19.81 0.86
CA PHE A 144 6.70 -18.76 0.33
C PHE A 144 7.50 -17.69 -0.40
N ILE A 145 8.58 -17.17 0.18
CA ILE A 145 9.43 -16.13 -0.45
C ILE A 145 9.96 -16.61 -1.80
N ILE A 146 10.52 -17.82 -1.86
CA ILE A 146 11.08 -18.36 -3.10
C ILE A 146 9.98 -18.57 -4.16
N SER A 147 8.85 -19.16 -3.74
CA SER A 147 7.72 -19.43 -4.63
C SER A 147 7.11 -18.13 -5.18
N GLU A 148 6.87 -17.15 -4.30
CA GLU A 148 6.32 -15.85 -4.65
C GLU A 148 7.28 -15.03 -5.51
N TYR A 149 8.59 -15.07 -5.26
CA TYR A 149 9.59 -14.45 -6.13
C TYR A 149 9.54 -15.03 -7.54
N ASN A 150 9.55 -16.36 -7.68
CA ASN A 150 9.49 -17.01 -8.98
C ASN A 150 8.20 -16.67 -9.73
N TYR A 151 7.08 -16.61 -8.99
CA TYR A 151 5.80 -16.19 -9.53
C TYR A 151 5.84 -14.73 -10.01
N MET A 152 6.30 -13.79 -9.16
CA MET A 152 6.48 -12.39 -9.54
C MET A 152 7.39 -12.22 -10.75
N LEU A 153 8.48 -12.98 -10.84
CA LEU A 153 9.45 -12.86 -11.93
C LEU A 153 8.80 -13.28 -13.24
N LYS A 154 8.08 -14.42 -13.25
CA LYS A 154 7.28 -14.88 -14.38
C LYS A 154 6.21 -13.86 -14.78
N GLU A 155 5.42 -13.38 -13.83
CA GLU A 155 4.34 -12.42 -14.07
C GLU A 155 4.87 -11.07 -14.57
N SER A 156 6.01 -10.60 -14.06
CA SER A 156 6.65 -9.36 -14.51
C SER A 156 7.11 -9.40 -15.97
N ASN A 157 7.36 -10.60 -16.48
CA ASN A 157 7.73 -10.87 -17.87
C ASN A 157 6.54 -11.24 -18.76
N SER A 158 5.35 -11.41 -18.18
CA SER A 158 4.15 -11.82 -18.92
C SER A 158 3.42 -10.61 -19.50
N LEU A 159 2.83 -10.79 -20.69
CA LEU A 159 2.00 -9.75 -21.33
C LEU A 159 0.68 -9.52 -20.58
N VAL A 160 0.15 -10.57 -19.94
CA VAL A 160 -1.11 -10.53 -19.18
C VAL A 160 -0.87 -11.14 -17.80
N LEU A 161 -1.12 -10.34 -16.76
CA LEU A 161 -1.03 -10.80 -15.38
C LEU A 161 -2.17 -11.76 -15.05
N ARG A 162 -1.84 -12.94 -14.51
CA ARG A 162 -2.83 -13.80 -13.84
C ARG A 162 -3.20 -13.17 -12.51
N ARG A 163 -4.49 -13.10 -12.23
CA ARG A 163 -5.02 -12.41 -11.03
C ARG A 163 -5.56 -13.44 -10.04
N GLU A 164 -4.67 -14.11 -9.33
CA GLU A 164 -5.06 -14.81 -8.10
C GLU A 164 -5.09 -13.78 -6.95
N PHE A 165 -6.08 -13.91 -6.06
CA PHE A 165 -6.42 -12.85 -5.10
C PHE A 165 -5.37 -12.68 -3.98
N GLU A 166 -4.58 -13.72 -3.71
CA GLU A 166 -3.55 -13.73 -2.67
C GLU A 166 -2.28 -12.96 -3.11
N ASP A 167 -1.74 -13.28 -4.28
CA ASP A 167 -0.45 -12.81 -4.81
C ASP A 167 -0.40 -11.28 -4.98
N MET A 168 -1.54 -10.68 -5.35
CA MET A 168 -1.66 -9.23 -5.52
C MET A 168 -1.30 -8.42 -4.26
N HIS A 169 -1.41 -9.00 -3.06
CA HIS A 169 -1.04 -8.31 -1.83
C HIS A 169 0.48 -8.18 -1.66
N PHE A 170 1.22 -9.14 -2.18
CA PHE A 170 2.68 -9.18 -2.09
C PHE A 170 3.35 -8.44 -3.24
N PHE A 171 2.68 -8.21 -4.37
CA PHE A 171 3.27 -7.53 -5.53
C PHE A 171 3.82 -6.12 -5.20
N PRO A 172 4.87 -5.66 -5.93
CA PRO A 172 5.48 -4.36 -5.70
C PRO A 172 4.46 -3.23 -5.71
N GLN A 173 4.67 -2.25 -4.83
CA GLN A 173 3.82 -1.08 -4.68
C GLN A 173 3.84 -0.21 -5.94
N ASN A 174 4.99 -0.17 -6.63
CA ASN A 174 5.17 0.60 -7.85
C ASN A 174 4.38 0.06 -9.06
N TRP A 175 3.75 -1.12 -8.96
CA TRP A 175 2.91 -1.71 -10.01
C TRP A 175 1.50 -1.11 -10.08
N ARG A 176 1.15 -0.21 -9.14
CA ARG A 176 -0.18 0.39 -9.02
C ARG A 176 -0.16 1.88 -9.33
N CYS A 177 -1.32 2.52 -9.22
CA CYS A 177 -1.48 3.99 -9.25
C CYS A 177 -1.11 4.65 -10.59
N SER A 178 -0.88 3.87 -11.64
CA SER A 178 -0.30 4.34 -12.90
C SER A 178 1.03 5.09 -12.72
N PHE A 179 1.84 4.68 -11.73
CA PHE A 179 3.08 5.37 -11.37
C PHE A 179 4.05 5.52 -12.54
N ARG A 180 4.10 4.57 -13.48
CA ARG A 180 4.90 4.69 -14.72
C ARG A 180 4.77 6.04 -15.41
N LYS A 181 3.56 6.60 -15.42
CA LYS A 181 3.21 7.83 -16.13
C LYS A 181 3.02 9.03 -15.21
N MET A 182 2.76 8.79 -13.92
CA MET A 182 2.22 9.84 -13.04
C MET A 182 2.91 9.94 -11.68
N ILE A 183 3.97 9.16 -11.39
CA ILE A 183 4.60 9.14 -10.05
C ILE A 183 5.01 10.53 -9.57
N SER A 184 5.50 11.40 -10.45
CA SER A 184 5.87 12.79 -10.18
C SER A 184 4.70 13.66 -9.69
N ASN A 185 3.46 13.29 -10.01
CA ASN A 185 2.28 14.05 -9.62
C ASN A 185 1.83 13.69 -8.19
N TYR A 186 2.26 12.54 -7.67
CA TYR A 186 1.87 12.07 -6.35
C TYR A 186 2.72 12.71 -5.25
N THR A 187 2.04 13.16 -4.20
CA THR A 187 2.66 13.31 -2.88
C THR A 187 2.70 11.94 -2.22
N ILE A 188 3.91 11.37 -2.14
CA ILE A 188 4.14 10.07 -1.51
C ILE A 188 4.36 10.27 0.00
N ILE A 189 3.45 9.71 0.80
CA ILE A 189 3.58 9.69 2.26
C ILE A 189 4.17 8.34 2.65
N LYS A 190 5.27 8.34 3.41
CA LYS A 190 5.89 7.10 3.90
C LYS A 190 5.26 6.73 5.23
N TYR A 191 4.72 5.53 5.30
CA TYR A 191 4.22 4.93 6.53
C TYR A 191 5.25 3.95 7.07
N GLN A 192 5.50 4.07 8.37
CA GLN A 192 6.30 3.14 9.13
C GLN A 192 5.47 2.64 10.31
N ASN A 193 5.54 1.36 10.63
CA ASN A 193 4.71 0.77 11.67
C ASN A 193 5.53 0.33 12.89
N LYS A 194 6.33 1.24 13.47
CA LYS A 194 7.21 0.93 14.61
C LYS A 194 6.66 1.39 15.95
N ASN A 195 6.00 2.55 15.99
CA ASN A 195 5.44 3.13 17.21
C ASN A 195 4.33 4.14 16.86
N ASN A 196 3.70 4.72 17.89
CA ASN A 196 2.61 5.69 17.70
C ASN A 196 3.07 7.00 17.03
N LYS A 197 4.32 7.45 17.21
CA LYS A 197 4.86 8.65 16.55
C LYS A 197 4.82 8.52 15.02
N ASN A 198 5.07 7.33 14.49
CA ASN A 198 5.02 7.10 13.05
C ASN A 198 3.59 7.24 12.48
N ILE A 199 2.56 6.96 13.29
CA ILE A 199 1.17 7.20 12.89
C ILE A 199 0.91 8.72 12.91
N GLU A 200 1.38 9.42 13.94
CA GLU A 200 1.28 10.89 14.03
C GLU A 200 1.94 11.59 12.83
N GLU A 201 3.09 11.11 12.35
CA GLU A 201 3.75 11.64 11.14
C GLU A 201 2.89 11.50 9.89
N VAL A 202 2.23 10.35 9.71
CA VAL A 202 1.29 10.14 8.58
C VAL A 202 0.08 11.06 8.73
N ILE A 203 -0.47 11.18 9.93
CA ILE A 203 -1.61 12.09 10.21
C ILE A 203 -1.21 13.53 9.91
N SER A 204 -0.05 13.98 10.38
CA SER A 204 0.45 15.33 10.14
C SER A 204 0.65 15.60 8.65
N SER A 205 1.21 14.63 7.92
CA SER A 205 1.40 14.74 6.47
C SER A 205 0.06 14.87 5.74
N LEU A 206 -0.92 14.05 6.10
CA LEU A 206 -2.27 14.12 5.53
C LEU A 206 -2.96 15.45 5.88
N ASN A 207 -2.92 15.87 7.14
CA ASN A 207 -3.52 17.13 7.59
C ASN A 207 -2.94 18.33 6.86
N ASN A 208 -1.62 18.38 6.66
CA ASN A 208 -0.98 19.45 5.89
C ASN A 208 -1.52 19.52 4.45
N ILE A 209 -1.65 18.37 3.78
CA ILE A 209 -2.19 18.31 2.41
C ILE A 209 -3.66 18.74 2.38
N PHE A 210 -4.47 18.26 3.33
CA PHE A 210 -5.89 18.57 3.41
C PHE A 210 -6.15 20.03 3.75
N HIS A 211 -5.37 20.61 4.66
CA HIS A 211 -5.43 22.03 4.98
C HIS A 211 -5.10 22.90 3.76
N GLN A 212 -4.08 22.53 2.97
CA GLN A 212 -3.76 23.21 1.71
C GLN A 212 -4.92 23.14 0.70
N GLN A 213 -5.68 22.05 0.70
CA GLN A 213 -6.89 21.85 -0.11
C GLN A 213 -8.16 22.42 0.56
N LYS A 214 -8.02 23.30 1.56
CA LYS A 214 -9.12 24.01 2.22
C LYS A 214 -10.14 23.11 2.91
N VAL A 215 -9.72 21.94 3.39
CA VAL A 215 -10.53 21.11 4.29
C VAL A 215 -10.71 21.85 5.63
N PRO A 216 -11.95 21.97 6.17
CA PRO A 216 -12.20 22.68 7.43
C PRO A 216 -11.46 22.10 8.62
N ASN A 217 -11.00 22.96 9.54
CA ASN A 217 -10.27 22.54 10.73
C ASN A 217 -11.07 21.55 11.61
N SER A 218 -12.39 21.71 11.71
CA SER A 218 -13.25 20.76 12.44
C SER A 218 -13.16 19.34 11.87
N THR A 219 -13.13 19.20 10.54
CA THR A 219 -12.97 17.92 9.86
C THR A 219 -11.57 17.35 10.06
N LEU A 220 -10.54 18.20 10.06
CA LEU A 220 -9.15 17.79 10.31
C LEU A 220 -8.97 17.26 11.74
N GLU A 221 -9.55 17.94 12.74
CA GLU A 221 -9.53 17.49 14.13
C GLU A 221 -10.35 16.21 14.33
N PHE A 222 -11.48 16.07 13.63
CA PHE A 222 -12.22 14.80 13.59
C PHE A 222 -11.36 13.66 13.04
N ILE A 223 -10.68 13.85 11.90
CA ILE A 223 -9.77 12.84 11.35
C ILE A 223 -8.68 12.51 12.36
N LYS A 224 -7.98 13.51 12.90
CA LYS A 224 -6.88 13.33 13.86
C LYS A 224 -7.33 12.54 15.09
N SER A 225 -8.44 12.93 15.73
CA SER A 225 -8.96 12.25 16.92
C SER A 225 -9.32 10.79 16.65
N GLN A 226 -9.94 10.48 15.51
CA GLN A 226 -10.27 9.11 15.11
C GLN A 226 -9.01 8.26 14.85
N LEU A 227 -7.96 8.85 14.28
CA LEU A 227 -6.74 8.11 13.95
C LEU A 227 -5.86 7.82 15.18
N LEU A 228 -5.96 8.66 16.21
CA LEU A 228 -5.24 8.48 17.47
C LEU A 228 -6.00 7.59 18.47
N SER A 229 -7.32 7.49 18.36
CA SER A 229 -8.15 6.83 19.38
C SER A 229 -8.13 5.30 19.32
N SER A 230 -7.78 4.67 18.20
CA SER A 230 -7.69 3.20 18.12
C SER A 230 -6.88 2.68 16.91
N ARG A 231 -6.25 1.52 17.09
CA ARG A 231 -5.55 0.80 16.01
C ARG A 231 -6.57 0.04 15.15
N THR A 232 -6.34 -0.04 13.84
CA THR A 232 -7.20 -0.83 12.95
C THR A 232 -7.11 -2.33 13.27
N MET A 233 -8.18 -3.09 13.02
CA MET A 233 -8.27 -4.54 13.22
C MET A 233 -7.15 -5.34 12.51
N HIS A 234 -6.56 -4.78 11.45
CA HIS A 234 -5.52 -5.42 10.63
C HIS A 234 -4.09 -5.19 11.14
N THR A 235 -3.92 -4.51 12.28
CA THR A 235 -2.60 -4.22 12.84
C THR A 235 -1.93 -5.52 13.32
N THR A 236 -0.64 -5.67 13.03
CA THR A 236 0.17 -6.85 13.37
C THR A 236 1.33 -6.55 14.33
N VAL A 237 1.49 -5.27 14.73
CA VAL A 237 2.68 -4.71 15.42
C VAL A 237 3.07 -5.46 16.68
N ASP A 238 2.10 -5.89 17.49
CA ASP A 238 2.39 -6.41 18.84
C ASP A 238 2.17 -7.93 18.96
N THR A 239 2.28 -8.67 17.85
CA THR A 239 2.07 -10.13 17.87
C THR A 239 3.39 -10.89 18.01
N LYS A 240 3.44 -11.92 18.85
CA LYS A 240 4.61 -12.84 18.93
C LYS A 240 5.03 -13.39 17.56
N ALA A 241 4.03 -13.63 16.70
CA ALA A 241 4.25 -14.04 15.32
C ALA A 241 5.07 -13.01 14.53
N ARG A 242 4.83 -11.71 14.75
CA ARG A 242 5.58 -10.64 14.08
C ARG A 242 7.04 -10.66 14.46
N THR A 243 7.37 -10.67 15.75
CA THR A 243 8.75 -10.74 16.21
C THR A 243 9.46 -11.96 15.65
N PHE A 244 8.82 -13.13 15.67
CA PHE A 244 9.39 -14.37 15.11
C PHE A 244 9.70 -14.26 13.61
N PHE A 245 8.77 -13.76 12.81
CA PHE A 245 8.95 -13.66 11.35
C PHE A 245 9.85 -12.50 10.92
N GLU A 246 9.89 -11.41 11.71
CA GLU A 246 10.87 -10.34 11.54
C GLU A 246 12.29 -10.86 11.78
N ASP A 247 12.51 -11.51 12.91
CA ASP A 247 13.83 -12.07 13.27
C ASP A 247 14.31 -13.08 12.23
N ARG A 248 13.43 -14.02 11.83
CA ARG A 248 13.73 -15.00 10.77
C ARG A 248 14.17 -14.35 9.46
N LEU A 249 13.51 -13.27 9.04
CA LEU A 249 13.81 -12.60 7.79
C LEU A 249 15.09 -11.76 7.89
N LEU A 250 15.24 -10.98 8.96
CA LEU A 250 16.38 -10.07 9.14
C LEU A 250 17.69 -10.83 9.35
N ASN A 251 17.64 -12.01 9.99
CA ASN A 251 18.82 -12.84 10.26
C ASN A 251 19.14 -13.84 9.14
N SER A 252 18.46 -13.76 7.98
CA SER A 252 18.72 -14.64 6.84
C SER A 252 19.16 -13.84 5.62
N PRO A 253 20.47 -13.76 5.33
CA PRO A 253 21.00 -13.10 4.14
C PRO A 253 20.35 -13.64 2.85
N PHE A 254 20.16 -14.95 2.80
CA PHE A 254 19.47 -15.65 1.70
C PHE A 254 18.04 -15.13 1.48
N LEU A 255 17.19 -15.09 2.52
CA LEU A 255 15.82 -14.58 2.36
C LEU A 255 15.79 -13.08 2.08
N MET A 256 16.72 -12.33 2.67
CA MET A 256 16.81 -10.89 2.46
C MET A 256 17.16 -10.55 1.02
N GLU A 257 18.04 -11.32 0.36
CA GLU A 257 18.37 -11.14 -1.05
C GLU A 257 17.11 -11.26 -1.92
N TYR A 258 16.28 -12.29 -1.70
CA TYR A 258 15.02 -12.44 -2.40
C TYR A 258 14.08 -11.25 -2.15
N ILE A 259 13.95 -10.76 -0.92
CA ILE A 259 13.13 -9.58 -0.61
C ILE A 259 13.65 -8.34 -1.34
N VAL A 260 14.97 -8.14 -1.41
CA VAL A 260 15.56 -7.04 -2.18
C VAL A 260 15.23 -7.20 -3.66
N ARG A 261 15.41 -8.39 -4.26
CA ARG A 261 15.08 -8.63 -5.67
C ARG A 261 13.59 -8.45 -6.00
N MET A 262 12.71 -8.85 -5.08
CA MET A 262 11.26 -8.68 -5.19
C MET A 262 10.85 -7.22 -5.21
N TYR A 263 11.52 -6.38 -4.42
CA TYR A 263 11.07 -5.01 -4.14
C TYR A 263 12.10 -3.92 -4.46
N TYR A 264 13.17 -4.23 -5.20
CA TYR A 264 14.28 -3.32 -5.47
C TYR A 264 13.82 -1.94 -5.93
N TYR A 265 12.88 -1.91 -6.86
CA TYR A 265 12.33 -0.67 -7.38
C TYR A 265 11.39 0.05 -6.41
N ASP A 266 10.72 -0.64 -5.48
CA ASP A 266 10.02 0.05 -4.40
C ASP A 266 11.01 0.75 -3.46
N PHE A 267 12.16 0.12 -3.14
CA PHE A 267 13.20 0.77 -2.35
C PHE A 267 13.73 2.03 -3.05
N LYS A 268 14.09 1.92 -4.33
CA LYS A 268 14.63 3.05 -5.11
C LYS A 268 13.59 4.15 -5.33
N LEU A 269 12.41 3.83 -5.87
CA LEU A 269 11.41 4.81 -6.27
C LEU A 269 10.81 5.56 -5.08
N PHE A 270 10.67 4.90 -3.93
CA PHE A 270 10.11 5.51 -2.72
C PHE A 270 11.17 5.90 -1.70
N ASN A 271 12.45 5.84 -2.09
CA ASN A 271 13.60 6.24 -1.29
C ASN A 271 13.60 5.57 0.11
N TYR A 272 13.49 4.24 0.14
CA TYR A 272 13.74 3.43 1.32
C TYR A 272 15.15 2.84 1.25
N THR A 273 15.81 2.73 2.39
CA THR A 273 17.12 2.10 2.49
C THR A 273 17.05 0.63 2.09
N ILE A 274 17.88 0.24 1.12
CA ILE A 274 18.10 -1.17 0.77
C ILE A 274 18.97 -1.78 1.87
N PRO A 275 18.57 -2.91 2.47
CA PRO A 275 19.35 -3.55 3.53
C PRO A 275 20.72 -4.00 3.01
N GLU A 276 21.73 -3.88 3.86
CA GLU A 276 23.03 -4.52 3.64
C GLU A 276 22.88 -6.02 3.88
N ILE A 277 23.46 -6.82 2.97
CA ILE A 277 23.37 -8.28 3.01
C ILE A 277 24.78 -8.81 3.14
N ASN A 278 25.08 -9.40 4.29
CA ASN A 278 26.36 -10.03 4.57
C ASN A 278 26.19 -11.54 4.38
N PHE A 279 26.83 -12.07 3.34
CA PHE A 279 26.85 -13.50 3.03
C PHE A 279 27.98 -14.21 3.77
#